data_AF-W2BY68-F1
#
_entry.id   AF-W2BY68-F1
#
_cell.length_a   1.000
_cell.length_b   1.000
_cell.length_c   1.000
_cell.angle_alpha   90.00
_cell.angle_beta   90.00
_cell.angle_gamma   90.00
#
_symmetry.space_group_name_H-M   'P 1'
#
loop_
_entity.id
_entity.type
_entity.pdbx_description
1 polymer ?
#
loop_
_entity_poly.entity_id
_entity_poly.type
_entity_poly.pdbx_seq_one_letter_code
_entity_poly.pdbx_strand_id
1 'polypeptide(L)'
;MSTDNRQVQKYIDDEFCDIKITNGFYKDFMHGMKEISRLEKSLSVSAPCLFISGEDDPVGNLGKSVSAICHNYKKTSNAELKLFPHMRHEILNEKENKKVYEYILNWLISTHNL
;
A
#
# COMPACT_ATOMS: atom_id res chain seq x y z
N MET A 1 -5.99 -7.78 -5.95
CA MET A 1 -4.76 -8.45 -6.40
C MET A 1 -4.14 -7.67 -7.55
N SER A 2 -3.98 -8.19 -8.77
CA SER A 2 -3.29 -7.54 -9.90
C SER A 2 -4.15 -7.59 -11.18
N THR A 3 -3.83 -6.77 -12.19
CA THR A 3 -4.37 -6.91 -13.56
C THR A 3 -3.61 -7.95 -14.40
N ASP A 4 -2.46 -8.44 -13.92
CA ASP A 4 -1.75 -9.55 -14.54
C ASP A 4 -2.29 -10.90 -14.04
N ASN A 5 -3.13 -11.54 -14.86
CA ASN A 5 -3.70 -12.86 -14.55
C ASN A 5 -2.62 -13.93 -14.26
N ARG A 6 -1.40 -13.78 -14.79
CA ARG A 6 -0.30 -14.72 -14.50
C ARG A 6 0.18 -14.58 -13.06
N GLN A 7 0.23 -13.35 -12.53
CA GLN A 7 0.57 -13.11 -11.14
C GLN A 7 -0.56 -13.57 -10.22
N VAL A 8 -1.82 -13.40 -10.66
CA VAL A 8 -2.97 -13.97 -9.94
C VAL A 8 -2.87 -15.49 -9.83
N GLN A 9 -2.54 -16.16 -10.94
CA GLN A 9 -2.40 -17.62 -10.94
C GLN A 9 -1.23 -18.07 -10.06
N LYS A 10 -0.07 -17.39 -10.13
CA LYS A 10 1.07 -17.68 -9.25
C LYS A 10 0.73 -17.62 -7.77
N TYR A 11 -0.06 -16.62 -7.36
CA TYR A 11 -0.52 -16.51 -5.96
C TYR A 11 -1.42 -17.69 -5.57
N ILE A 12 -2.30 -18.13 -6.47
CA ILE A 12 -3.19 -19.28 -6.23
C ILE A 12 -2.39 -20.59 -6.12
N ASP A 13 -1.37 -20.75 -6.95
CA ASP A 13 -0.56 -21.96 -7.02
C ASP A 13 0.55 -22.01 -5.93
N ASP A 14 0.75 -20.93 -5.18
CA ASP A 14 1.77 -20.83 -4.14
C ASP A 14 1.28 -21.50 -2.84
N GLU A 15 1.94 -22.60 -2.46
CA GLU A 15 1.65 -23.36 -1.23
C GLU A 15 1.82 -22.53 0.06
N PHE A 16 2.61 -21.47 0.02
CA PHE A 16 2.76 -20.56 1.17
C PHE A 16 1.62 -19.53 1.26
N CYS A 17 0.80 -19.40 0.23
CA CYS A 17 -0.34 -18.48 0.17
C CYS A 17 -1.69 -19.15 0.46
N ASP A 18 -1.80 -20.48 0.34
CA ASP A 18 -3.01 -21.26 0.67
C ASP A 18 -3.17 -21.50 2.19
N ILE A 19 -3.22 -20.40 2.96
CA ILE A 19 -3.32 -20.45 4.42
C ILE A 19 -4.78 -20.45 4.83
N LYS A 20 -5.20 -21.49 5.58
CA LYS A 20 -6.51 -21.52 6.23
C LYS A 20 -6.57 -20.50 7.36
N ILE A 21 -7.31 -19.43 7.13
CA ILE A 21 -7.53 -18.38 8.10
C ILE A 21 -8.53 -18.84 9.18
N THR A 22 -8.20 -18.58 10.45
CA THR A 22 -9.05 -18.93 11.60
C THR A 22 -9.91 -17.76 12.07
N ASN A 23 -10.95 -18.05 12.86
CA ASN A 23 -11.73 -16.99 13.52
C ASN A 23 -10.87 -16.12 14.45
N GLY A 24 -9.83 -16.70 15.07
CA GLY A 24 -8.87 -15.96 15.89
C GLY A 24 -8.12 -14.91 15.07
N PHE A 25 -7.65 -15.28 13.87
CA PHE A 25 -7.02 -14.33 12.96
C PHE A 25 -7.96 -13.17 12.63
N TYR A 26 -9.22 -13.42 12.26
CA TYR A 26 -10.14 -12.33 11.93
C TYR A 26 -10.38 -11.39 13.10
N LYS A 27 -10.49 -11.92 14.32
CA LYS A 27 -10.61 -11.12 15.53
C LYS A 27 -9.40 -10.19 15.70
N ASP A 28 -8.20 -10.73 15.58
CA ASP A 28 -6.96 -9.99 15.78
C ASP A 28 -6.72 -8.97 14.65
N PHE A 29 -7.01 -9.36 13.41
CA PHE A 29 -6.92 -8.48 12.23
C PHE A 29 -7.85 -7.27 12.36
N MET A 30 -9.12 -7.48 12.70
CA MET A 30 -10.08 -6.40 12.88
C MET A 30 -9.72 -5.51 14.07
N HIS A 31 -9.22 -6.11 15.16
CA HIS A 31 -8.73 -5.35 16.31
C HIS A 31 -7.54 -4.46 15.93
N GLY A 32 -6.55 -5.00 15.22
CA GLY A 32 -5.38 -4.27 14.74
C GLY A 32 -5.75 -3.10 13.82
N MET A 33 -6.66 -3.31 12.86
CA MET A 33 -7.14 -2.24 11.98
C MET A 33 -7.79 -1.09 12.77
N LYS A 34 -8.59 -1.41 13.80
CA LYS A 34 -9.22 -0.41 14.67
C LYS A 34 -8.18 0.40 15.45
N GLU A 35 -7.18 -0.27 16.03
CA GLU A 35 -6.14 0.40 16.80
C GLU A 35 -5.25 1.30 15.91
N ILE A 36 -4.87 0.83 14.72
CA ILE A 36 -4.11 1.64 13.75
C ILE A 36 -4.89 2.92 13.39
N SER A 37 -6.19 2.79 13.07
CA SER A 37 -7.03 3.94 12.74
C SER A 37 -7.18 4.93 13.89
N ARG A 38 -7.16 4.45 15.15
CA ARG A 38 -7.17 5.31 16.34
C ARG A 38 -5.85 6.07 16.50
N LEU A 39 -4.72 5.39 16.30
CA LEU A 39 -3.38 5.96 16.49
C LEU A 39 -2.97 6.92 15.37
N GLU A 40 -3.42 6.68 14.13
CA GLU A 40 -3.13 7.51 12.96
C GLU A 40 -3.42 9.00 13.21
N LYS A 41 -4.48 9.31 13.95
CA LYS A 41 -4.85 10.69 14.30
C LYS A 41 -3.85 11.44 15.18
N SER A 42 -2.96 10.71 15.86
CA SER A 42 -1.97 11.23 16.81
C SER A 42 -0.54 10.98 16.38
N LEU A 43 -0.32 10.32 15.23
CA LEU A 43 1.00 9.93 14.79
C LEU A 43 1.74 11.14 14.19
N SER A 44 2.93 11.41 14.71
CA SER A 44 3.90 12.33 14.12
C SER A 44 5.13 11.51 13.75
N VAL A 45 5.46 11.48 12.46
CA VAL A 45 6.64 10.77 11.95
C VAL A 45 7.69 11.79 11.57
N SER A 46 8.91 11.66 12.10
CA SER A 46 10.02 12.58 11.79
C SER A 46 10.67 12.31 10.44
N ALA A 47 10.45 11.13 9.86
CA ALA A 47 11.01 10.72 8.57
C ALA A 47 10.08 11.08 7.39
N PRO A 48 10.65 11.34 6.19
CA PRO A 48 9.88 11.41 4.95
C PRO A 48 9.09 10.12 4.70
N CYS A 49 7.84 10.27 4.24
CA CYS A 49 6.91 9.16 4.03
C CYS A 49 6.42 9.14 2.58
N LEU A 50 6.60 8.01 1.90
CA LEU A 50 6.03 7.79 0.57
C LEU A 50 4.78 6.90 0.66
N PHE A 51 3.65 7.42 0.22
CA PHE A 51 2.40 6.68 0.06
C PHE A 51 2.22 6.31 -1.41
N ILE A 52 2.13 5.01 -1.71
CA ILE A 52 1.89 4.51 -3.06
C ILE A 52 0.73 3.51 -3.09
N SER A 53 -0.09 3.58 -4.13
CA SER A 53 -1.21 2.65 -4.33
C SER A 53 -1.66 2.64 -5.79
N GLY A 54 -2.38 1.58 -6.18
CA GLY A 54 -3.08 1.55 -7.47
C GLY A 54 -4.33 2.40 -7.43
N GLU A 55 -4.59 3.15 -8.49
CA GLU A 55 -5.81 3.97 -8.59
C GLU A 55 -7.09 3.12 -8.60
N ASP A 56 -7.00 1.90 -9.14
CA ASP A 56 -8.12 0.96 -9.26
C ASP A 56 -8.13 -0.09 -8.13
N ASP A 57 -7.44 0.18 -7.01
CA ASP A 57 -7.45 -0.69 -5.84
C ASP A 57 -8.73 -0.51 -5.00
N PRO A 58 -9.63 -1.51 -4.94
CA PRO A 58 -10.84 -1.41 -4.11
C PRO A 58 -10.54 -1.39 -2.61
N VAL A 59 -9.40 -1.95 -2.17
CA VAL A 59 -9.01 -1.92 -0.74
C VAL A 59 -8.75 -0.49 -0.28
N GLY A 60 -8.10 0.30 -1.13
CA GLY A 60 -7.85 1.73 -0.91
C GLY A 60 -9.03 2.65 -1.24
N ASN A 61 -10.23 2.11 -1.50
CA ASN A 61 -11.40 2.85 -2.01
C ASN A 61 -11.05 3.66 -3.28
N LEU A 62 -10.40 3.00 -4.24
CA LEU A 62 -9.95 3.61 -5.50
C LEU A 62 -9.04 4.82 -5.24
N GLY A 63 -8.01 4.61 -4.42
CA GLY A 63 -7.04 5.64 -4.01
C GLY A 63 -7.53 6.68 -2.99
N LYS A 64 -8.84 6.78 -2.71
CA LYS A 64 -9.40 7.80 -1.82
C LYS A 64 -8.91 7.66 -0.38
N SER A 65 -8.86 6.44 0.15
CA SER A 65 -8.45 6.20 1.53
C SER A 65 -6.96 6.52 1.73
N VAL A 66 -6.10 6.08 0.81
CA VAL A 66 -4.65 6.36 0.86
C VAL A 66 -4.38 7.87 0.70
N SER A 67 -5.14 8.55 -0.15
CA SER A 67 -5.07 10.01 -0.30
C SER A 67 -5.41 10.74 1.00
N ALA A 68 -6.48 10.32 1.68
CA ALA A 68 -6.89 10.91 2.96
C ALA A 68 -5.82 10.71 4.04
N ILE A 69 -5.21 9.51 4.12
CA ILE A 69 -4.13 9.22 5.06
C ILE A 69 -2.91 10.09 4.75
N CYS A 70 -2.46 10.15 3.50
CA CYS A 70 -1.33 11.01 3.12
C CYS A 70 -1.60 12.49 3.46
N HIS A 71 -2.82 12.98 3.21
CA HIS A 71 -3.22 14.33 3.58
C HIS A 71 -3.10 14.59 5.09
N ASN A 72 -3.42 13.61 5.94
CA ASN A 72 -3.22 13.74 7.39
C ASN A 72 -1.74 13.78 7.75
N TYR A 73 -0.92 12.90 7.17
CA TYR A 73 0.52 12.87 7.42
C TYR A 73 1.22 14.16 6.97
N LYS A 74 0.76 14.80 5.89
CA LYS A 74 1.29 16.11 5.45
C LYS A 74 1.14 17.22 6.50
N LYS A 75 0.30 17.06 7.53
CA LYS A 75 0.13 18.04 8.62
C LYS A 75 1.27 17.97 9.63
N THR A 76 1.98 16.85 9.73
CA THR A 76 2.98 16.59 10.77
C THR A 76 4.32 16.08 10.23
N SER A 77 4.38 15.66 8.96
CA SER A 77 5.51 14.97 8.34
C SER A 77 5.68 15.36 6.87
N ASN A 78 6.88 15.19 6.31
CA ASN A 78 7.09 15.30 4.87
C ASN A 78 6.52 14.05 4.18
N ALA A 79 5.34 14.17 3.56
CA ALA A 79 4.66 13.04 2.95
C ALA A 79 4.33 13.27 1.47
N GLU A 80 4.56 12.25 0.66
CA GLU A 80 4.28 12.23 -0.78
C GLU A 80 3.26 11.14 -1.11
N LEU A 81 2.42 11.39 -2.14
CA LEU A 81 1.46 10.42 -2.65
C LEU A 81 1.68 10.19 -4.13
N LYS A 82 1.74 8.91 -4.53
CA LYS A 82 1.65 8.49 -5.92
C LYS A 82 0.56 7.43 -6.09
N LEU A 83 -0.46 7.76 -6.89
CA LEU A 83 -1.40 6.78 -7.41
C LEU A 83 -0.96 6.35 -8.81
N PHE A 84 -0.94 5.03 -9.04
CA PHE A 84 -0.61 4.45 -10.33
C PHE A 84 -1.90 4.15 -11.11
N PRO A 85 -2.17 4.85 -12.21
CA PRO A 85 -3.39 4.65 -13.00
C PRO A 85 -3.52 3.21 -13.49
N HIS A 86 -4.74 2.70 -13.52
CA HIS A 86 -5.10 1.36 -14.00
C HIS A 86 -4.50 0.17 -13.23
N MET A 87 -3.72 0.43 -12.18
CA MET A 87 -3.17 -0.61 -11.32
C MET A 87 -4.12 -0.92 -10.17
N ARG A 88 -4.18 -2.19 -9.76
CA ARG A 88 -4.97 -2.65 -8.60
C ARG A 88 -4.09 -2.69 -7.34
N HIS A 89 -4.41 -3.60 -6.42
CA HIS A 89 -3.80 -3.70 -5.09
C HIS A 89 -2.29 -3.95 -5.12
N GLU A 90 -1.83 -4.90 -5.93
CA GLU A 90 -0.44 -5.35 -5.94
C GLU A 90 0.40 -4.62 -7.00
N ILE A 91 0.57 -3.31 -6.85
CA ILE A 91 1.29 -2.45 -7.82
C ILE A 91 2.71 -2.96 -8.18
N LEU A 92 3.38 -3.66 -7.26
CA LEU A 92 4.71 -4.27 -7.47
C LEU A 92 4.65 -5.54 -8.35
N ASN A 93 3.47 -6.15 -8.48
CA ASN A 93 3.20 -7.33 -9.30
C ASN A 93 2.26 -7.01 -10.48
N GLU A 94 2.16 -5.74 -10.88
CA GLU A 94 1.44 -5.33 -12.09
C GLU A 94 2.31 -5.50 -13.35
N LYS A 95 1.67 -5.52 -14.52
CA LYS A 95 2.38 -5.66 -15.82
C LYS A 95 3.45 -4.60 -16.04
N GLU A 96 3.19 -3.39 -15.55
CA GLU A 96 4.11 -2.25 -15.64
C GLU A 96 4.81 -1.95 -14.30
N ASN A 97 5.03 -2.97 -13.47
CA ASN A 97 5.67 -2.82 -12.16
C ASN A 97 7.03 -2.10 -12.18
N LYS A 98 7.78 -2.16 -13.29
CA LYS A 98 9.03 -1.40 -13.48
C LYS A 98 8.84 0.08 -13.20
N LYS A 99 7.72 0.68 -13.61
CA LYS A 99 7.39 2.09 -13.34
C LYS A 99 7.27 2.36 -11.84
N VAL A 100 6.76 1.38 -11.08
CA VAL A 100 6.62 1.47 -9.62
C VAL A 100 7.99 1.39 -8.96
N TYR A 101 8.82 0.42 -9.37
CA TYR A 101 10.19 0.28 -8.85
C TYR A 101 11.04 1.52 -9.14
N GLU A 102 11.00 2.03 -10.37
CA GLU A 102 11.72 3.25 -10.75
C GLU A 102 11.26 4.46 -9.94
N TYR A 103 9.95 4.59 -9.70
CA TYR A 103 9.41 5.67 -8.86
C TYR A 103 9.94 5.60 -7.43
N ILE A 104 9.92 4.42 -6.80
CA ILE A 104 10.44 4.20 -5.45
C ILE A 104 11.93 4.52 -5.39
N LEU A 105 12.71 4.03 -6.36
CA LEU A 105 14.15 4.27 -6.41
C LEU A 105 14.46 5.77 -6.55
N ASN A 106 13.80 6.46 -7.47
CA ASN A 106 13.99 7.89 -7.66
C ASN A 106 13.59 8.70 -6.43
N TRP A 107 12.51 8.29 -5.75
CA TRP A 107 12.09 8.90 -4.49
C TRP A 107 13.16 8.71 -3.40
N LEU A 108 13.72 7.52 -3.26
CA LEU A 108 14.79 7.23 -2.30
C LEU A 108 16.05 8.07 -2.58
N ILE A 109 16.51 8.12 -3.83
CA ILE A 109 17.69 8.92 -4.23
C ILE A 109 17.47 10.40 -3.92
N SER A 110 16.32 10.96 -4.32
CA SER A 110 16.01 12.38 -4.14
C SER A 110 15.77 12.78 -2.68
N THR A 111 15.28 11.87 -1.85
CA THR A 111 14.91 12.15 -0.46
C THR A 111 16.08 11.91 0.51
N HIS A 112 16.97 10.98 0.19
CA HIS A 112 18.05 10.56 1.09
C HIS A 112 19.46 10.86 0.59
N ASN A 113 19.63 11.53 -0.55
CA ASN A 113 20.93 11.79 -1.18
C ASN A 113 21.80 10.52 -1.29
N LEU A 114 21.18 9.40 -1.67
CA LEU A 114 21.88 8.16 -2.01
C LEU A 114 22.67 8.31 -3.31
#